data_AF-A0A934GH65-F1
#
_entry.id   AF-A0A934GH65-F1
#
_cell.length_a   1.000
_cell.length_b   1.000
_cell.length_c   1.000
_cell.angle_alpha   90.00
_cell.angle_beta   90.00
_cell.angle_gamma   90.00
#
_symmetry.space_group_name_H-M   'P 1'
#
loop_
_entity.id
_entity.type
_entity.pdbx_description
1 polymer ?
#
loop_
_entity_poly.entity_id
_entity_poly.type
_entity_poly.pdbx_seq_one_letter_code
_entity_poly.pdbx_strand_id
1 'polypeptide(L)'
;MHTCTLCPSTSPKFALPLKRENGKWAVKPVCGTCRYNLSKEARSQKKFIPFYGLEASLKEAEQRNAALGKYKPFITAFARANVRKDKPTCASRTPEGRDRPLKAS
;
A
#
# COMPACT_ATOMS: atom_id res chain seq x y z
N MET A 1 -22.48 -7.27 2.47
CA MET A 1 -23.04 -6.23 1.59
C MET A 1 -22.10 -5.04 1.57
N HIS A 2 -21.66 -4.58 0.40
CA HIS A 2 -20.84 -3.37 0.29
C HIS A 2 -21.71 -2.12 0.42
N THR A 3 -21.21 -1.10 1.11
CA THR A 3 -21.88 0.21 1.23
C THR A 3 -21.18 1.24 0.36
N CYS A 4 -21.92 2.24 -0.09
CA CYS A 4 -21.31 3.37 -0.80
C CYS A 4 -20.38 4.12 0.16
N THR A 5 -19.17 4.45 -0.30
CA THR A 5 -18.14 5.12 0.52
C THR A 5 -18.52 6.57 0.87
N LEU A 6 -19.41 7.17 0.08
CA LEU A 6 -19.84 8.57 0.26
C LEU A 6 -21.19 8.71 0.95
N CYS A 7 -22.02 7.67 0.93
CA CYS A 7 -23.30 7.68 1.63
C CYS A 7 -23.66 6.28 2.14
N PRO A 8 -24.21 6.15 3.35
CA PRO A 8 -24.59 4.85 3.90
C PRO A 8 -25.94 4.32 3.35
N SER A 9 -26.68 5.11 2.58
CA SER A 9 -28.11 4.88 2.32
C SER A 9 -28.45 4.03 1.09
N THR A 10 -27.47 3.63 0.27
CA THR A 10 -27.77 2.97 -1.02
C THR A 10 -26.77 1.88 -1.39
N SER A 11 -27.26 0.83 -2.05
CA SER A 11 -26.43 -0.24 -2.61
C SER A 11 -25.53 0.30 -3.73
N PRO A 12 -24.20 0.16 -3.60
CA PRO A 12 -23.27 0.58 -4.63
C PRO A 12 -23.33 -0.37 -5.83
N LYS A 13 -23.25 0.21 -7.04
CA LYS A 13 -23.15 -0.54 -8.31
C LYS A 13 -21.86 -0.22 -9.05
N PHE A 14 -21.20 0.86 -8.66
CA PHE A 14 -19.98 1.36 -9.28
C PHE A 14 -18.85 1.36 -8.27
N ALA A 15 -17.63 1.50 -8.75
CA ALA A 15 -16.47 1.75 -7.94
C ALA A 15 -15.59 2.84 -8.57
N LEU A 16 -14.90 3.59 -7.72
CA LEU A 16 -13.81 4.45 -8.14
C LEU A 16 -12.59 3.60 -8.56
N PRO A 17 -11.61 4.21 -9.26
CA PRO A 17 -10.40 3.51 -9.68
C PRO A 17 -9.70 2.87 -8.49
N LEU A 18 -9.22 1.63 -8.68
CA LEU A 18 -8.51 0.91 -7.63
C LEU A 18 -7.30 1.71 -7.16
N LYS A 19 -7.17 1.85 -5.85
CA LYS A 19 -6.01 2.48 -5.21
C LYS A 19 -5.39 1.52 -4.23
N ARG A 20 -4.08 1.67 -4.02
CA ARG A 20 -3.34 0.85 -3.07
C ARG A 20 -3.40 1.50 -1.70
N GLU A 21 -3.99 0.80 -0.73
CA GLU A 21 -4.13 1.23 0.66
C GLU A 21 -3.57 0.12 1.56
N ASN A 22 -2.66 0.47 2.48
CA ASN A 22 -2.01 -0.49 3.39
C ASN A 22 -1.40 -1.71 2.67
N GLY A 23 -0.80 -1.47 1.49
CA GLY A 23 -0.14 -2.50 0.69
C GLY A 23 -1.07 -3.40 -0.14
N LYS A 24 -2.39 -3.25 -0.02
CA LYS A 24 -3.41 -3.99 -0.78
C LYS A 24 -4.16 -3.08 -1.74
N TRP A 25 -4.68 -3.64 -2.83
CA TRP A 25 -5.61 -2.96 -3.72
C TRP A 25 -6.99 -2.89 -3.06
N ALA A 26 -7.50 -1.68 -2.89
CA ALA A 26 -8.77 -1.39 -2.23
C ALA A 26 -9.80 -0.90 -3.27
N VAL A 27 -11.03 -1.40 -3.12
CA VAL A 27 -12.20 -0.97 -3.89
C VAL A 27 -12.92 0.10 -3.08
N LYS A 28 -13.32 1.19 -3.74
CA LYS A 28 -14.17 2.24 -3.15
C LYS A 28 -15.53 2.24 -3.84
N PRO A 29 -16.54 1.53 -3.30
CA PRO A 29 -17.85 1.41 -3.91
C PRO A 29 -18.61 2.75 -3.88
N VAL A 30 -19.37 3.02 -4.94
CA VAL A 30 -20.18 4.24 -5.09
C VAL A 30 -21.55 3.89 -5.65
N CYS A 31 -22.60 4.52 -5.11
CA CYS A 31 -23.96 4.39 -5.64
C CYS A 31 -24.16 5.26 -6.90
N GLY A 32 -25.28 5.06 -7.60
CA GLY A 32 -25.59 5.83 -8.82
C GLY A 32 -25.65 7.34 -8.58
N THR A 33 -26.30 7.77 -7.49
CA THR A 33 -26.45 9.19 -7.14
C THR A 33 -25.10 9.85 -6.85
N CYS A 34 -24.26 9.22 -6.03
CA CYS A 34 -22.94 9.75 -5.72
C CYS A 34 -22.02 9.76 -6.95
N ARG A 35 -22.10 8.75 -7.84
CA ARG A 35 -21.38 8.77 -9.13
C ARG A 35 -21.78 9.99 -9.96
N TYR A 36 -23.08 10.27 -10.06
CA TYR A 36 -23.58 11.42 -10.81
C TYR A 36 -23.08 12.74 -10.22
N ASN A 37 -23.20 12.93 -8.91
CA ASN A 37 -22.76 14.14 -8.23
C ASN A 37 -21.24 14.35 -8.37
N LEU A 38 -20.44 13.31 -8.15
CA LEU A 38 -18.99 13.36 -8.37
C LEU A 38 -18.63 13.72 -9.81
N SER A 39 -19.35 13.16 -10.79
CA SER A 39 -19.11 13.47 -12.20
C SER A 39 -19.44 14.93 -12.53
N LYS A 40 -20.54 15.45 -11.97
CA LYS A 40 -20.94 16.85 -12.13
C LYS A 40 -19.91 17.80 -11.52
N GLU A 41 -19.46 17.50 -10.31
CA GLU A 41 -18.44 18.29 -9.61
C GLU A 41 -17.10 18.26 -10.37
N ALA A 42 -16.66 17.07 -10.80
CA ALA A 42 -15.45 16.92 -11.60
C ALA A 42 -15.51 17.75 -12.88
N ARG A 43 -16.64 17.72 -13.60
CA ARG A 43 -16.85 18.53 -14.81
C ARG A 43 -16.77 20.02 -14.54
N SER A 44 -17.34 20.50 -13.43
CA SER A 44 -17.24 21.92 -13.04
C SER A 44 -15.79 22.36 -12.84
N GLN A 45 -14.93 21.45 -12.39
CA GLN A 45 -13.49 21.65 -12.23
C GLN A 45 -12.68 21.29 -13.50
N LYS A 46 -13.33 21.02 -14.64
CA LYS A 46 -12.71 20.51 -15.87
C LYS A 46 -11.87 19.23 -15.66
N LYS A 47 -12.26 18.41 -14.69
CA LYS A 47 -11.66 17.11 -14.36
C LYS A 47 -12.56 15.97 -14.84
N PHE A 48 -11.96 14.81 -15.02
CA PHE A 48 -12.66 13.57 -15.33
C PHE A 48 -12.36 12.51 -14.26
N ILE A 49 -13.42 11.81 -13.79
CA ILE A 49 -13.29 10.69 -12.86
C ILE A 49 -13.77 9.43 -13.57
N PRO A 50 -12.89 8.44 -13.81
CA PRO A 50 -13.31 7.16 -14.34
C PRO A 50 -14.06 6.37 -13.28
N PHE A 51 -15.14 5.70 -13.70
CA PHE A 51 -15.92 4.80 -12.86
C PHE A 51 -16.00 3.42 -13.51
N TYR A 52 -15.95 2.39 -12.67
CA TYR A 52 -15.99 0.99 -13.10
C TYR A 52 -17.16 0.25 -12.45
N GLY A 53 -17.52 -0.91 -12.96
CA GLY A 53 -18.48 -1.79 -12.30
C GLY A 53 -17.94 -2.31 -10.98
N LEU A 54 -18.79 -2.38 -9.95
CA LEU A 54 -18.38 -2.82 -8.61
C LEU A 54 -17.82 -4.26 -8.64
N GLU A 55 -18.57 -5.20 -9.20
CA GLU A 55 -18.18 -6.62 -9.27
C GLU A 55 -16.85 -6.83 -9.99
N ALA A 56 -16.66 -6.16 -11.14
CA ALA A 56 -15.40 -6.20 -11.88
C ALA A 56 -14.23 -5.64 -11.06
N SER A 57 -14.46 -4.56 -10.32
CA SER A 57 -13.44 -3.94 -9.48
C SER A 57 -13.07 -4.81 -8.27
N LEU A 58 -14.04 -5.51 -7.68
CA LEU A 58 -13.81 -6.47 -6.60
C LEU A 58 -12.95 -7.64 -7.09
N LYS A 59 -13.32 -8.24 -8.23
CA LYS A 59 -12.56 -9.33 -8.84
C LYS A 59 -11.13 -8.91 -9.19
N GLU A 60 -10.96 -7.73 -9.79
CA GLU A 60 -9.64 -7.19 -10.13
C GLU A 60 -8.79 -6.93 -8.86
N ALA A 61 -9.38 -6.36 -7.80
CA ALA A 61 -8.66 -6.13 -6.55
C ALA A 61 -8.21 -7.45 -5.91
N GLU A 62 -9.08 -8.46 -5.90
CA GLU A 62 -8.76 -9.80 -5.43
C GLU A 62 -7.61 -10.41 -6.23
N GLN A 63 -7.68 -10.40 -7.56
CA GLN A 63 -6.63 -10.92 -8.43
C GLN A 63 -5.28 -10.24 -8.18
N ARG A 64 -5.25 -8.91 -8.10
CA ARG A 64 -4.01 -8.17 -7.84
C ARG A 64 -3.45 -8.44 -6.44
N ASN A 65 -4.31 -8.59 -5.45
CA ASN A 65 -3.90 -8.93 -4.08
C ASN A 65 -3.38 -10.38 -3.98
N ALA A 66 -4.01 -11.32 -4.70
CA ALA A 66 -3.56 -12.72 -4.78
C ALA A 66 -2.20 -12.82 -5.49
N ALA A 67 -2.00 -12.08 -6.59
CA ALA A 67 -0.72 -12.02 -7.28
C ALA A 67 0.40 -11.52 -6.34
N LEU A 68 0.14 -10.44 -5.59
CA LEU A 68 1.09 -9.97 -4.57
C LEU A 68 1.38 -11.04 -3.51
N GLY A 69 0.39 -11.83 -3.11
CA GLY A 69 0.56 -12.98 -2.23
C GLY A 69 1.47 -14.07 -2.81
N LYS A 70 1.34 -14.37 -4.11
CA LYS A 70 2.15 -15.38 -4.81
C LYS A 70 3.64 -15.01 -4.89
N TYR A 71 3.96 -13.74 -5.09
CA TYR A 71 5.36 -13.28 -5.20
C TYR A 71 6.01 -13.01 -3.84
N LYS A 72 5.23 -12.75 -2.78
CA LYS A 72 5.76 -12.55 -1.42
C LYS A 72 6.71 -13.66 -0.93
N PRO A 73 6.41 -14.96 -1.03
CA PRO A 73 7.32 -16.01 -0.59
C PRO A 73 8.61 -16.02 -1.41
N PHE A 74 8.54 -15.79 -2.73
CA PHE A 74 9.71 -15.68 -3.59
C PHE A 74 10.59 -14.48 -3.22
N ILE A 75 10.00 -13.29 -3.06
CA ILE A 75 10.72 -12.07 -2.66
C ILE A 75 11.33 -12.24 -1.27
N THR A 76 10.60 -12.87 -0.33
CA THR A 76 11.10 -13.12 1.03
C THR A 76 12.26 -14.12 1.00
N ALA A 77 12.17 -15.19 0.20
CA ALA A 77 13.25 -16.16 0.04
C ALA A 77 14.48 -15.55 -0.65
N PHE A 78 14.28 -14.75 -1.71
CA PHE A 78 15.33 -14.03 -2.41
C PHE A 78 16.02 -13.01 -1.48
N ALA A 79 15.26 -12.23 -0.73
CA ALA A 79 15.81 -11.29 0.26
C ALA A 79 16.61 -12.03 1.34
N ARG A 80 16.11 -13.14 1.90
CA ARG A 80 16.85 -13.96 2.88
C ARG A 80 18.14 -14.56 2.32
N ALA A 81 18.15 -14.97 1.05
CA ALA A 81 19.33 -15.51 0.40
C ALA A 81 20.41 -14.45 0.15
N ASN A 82 20.02 -13.19 -0.11
CA ASN A 82 20.96 -12.10 -0.39
C ASN A 82 21.38 -11.30 0.86
N VAL A 83 20.60 -11.31 1.94
CA VAL A 83 21.01 -10.71 3.24
C VAL A 83 22.19 -11.46 3.88
N ARG A 84 22.46 -12.71 3.51
CA ARG A 84 23.66 -13.44 3.98
C ARG A 84 24.97 -13.02 3.30
N LYS A 85 24.94 -12.14 2.27
CA LYS A 85 26.16 -11.65 1.60
C LYS A 85 26.60 -10.26 2.04
N ASP A 86 25.73 -9.50 2.71
CA ASP A 86 26.11 -8.24 3.36
C ASP A 86 26.18 -8.44 4.87
N LYS A 87 27.28 -9.05 5.31
CA LYS A 87 27.76 -8.86 6.67
C LYS A 87 28.01 -7.35 6.83
N PRO A 88 27.34 -6.63 7.75
CA PRO A 88 27.78 -5.28 8.05
C PRO A 88 29.13 -5.41 8.75
N THR A 89 30.22 -5.09 8.06
CA THR A 89 31.46 -4.72 8.73
C THR A 89 31.27 -3.31 9.27
N CYS A 90 30.35 -3.16 10.22
CA CYS A 90 30.27 -1.97 11.05
C CYS A 90 30.91 -2.37 12.39
N ALA A 91 32.25 -2.41 12.39
CA ALA A 91 33.00 -2.50 13.62
C ALA A 91 32.72 -1.22 14.43
N SER A 92 31.94 -1.40 15.49
CA SER A 92 31.74 -0.44 16.56
C SER A 92 33.11 -0.12 17.16
N ARG A 93 33.67 1.07 16.88
CA ARG A 93 34.69 1.66 17.76
C ARG A 93 33.96 2.44 18.84
N THR A 94 33.58 1.76 19.91
CA THR A 94 33.37 2.42 21.21
C THR A 94 34.73 2.86 21.74
N PRO A 95 34.89 4.09 22.26
CA PRO A 95 36.05 4.46 23.04
C PRO A 95 35.78 4.03 24.49
N GLU A 96 36.23 2.85 24.89
CA GLU A 96 36.36 2.49 26.30
C GLU A 96 37.81 2.70 26.73
N GLY A 97 38.02 3.69 27.58
CA GLY A 97 39.29 3.89 28.27
C GLY A 97 39.56 2.78 29.28
N ARG A 98 40.84 2.52 29.52
CA ARG A 98 41.38 2.00 30.78
C ARG A 98 42.88 2.26 30.89
N ASP A 99 43.23 3.07 31.89
CA ASP A 99 44.38 3.03 32.80
C ASP A 99 45.82 2.69 32.35
N ARG A 100 46.69 3.73 32.46
CA ARG A 100 48.03 3.86 33.11
C ARG A 100 49.19 2.90 32.77
N PRO A 101 50.46 3.40 32.75
CA PRO A 101 51.14 3.75 34.02
C PRO A 101 51.99 5.04 34.03
N LEU A 102 52.31 5.46 35.26
CA LEU A 102 53.22 6.55 35.62
C LEU A 102 54.60 6.43 34.96
N LYS A 103 55.18 7.57 34.57
CA LYS A 103 56.59 7.86 34.86
C LYS A 103 56.79 9.35 35.11
N ALA A 104 57.21 9.64 36.33
CA ALA A 104 57.76 10.92 36.75
C ALA A 104 59.26 10.94 36.40
N SER A 105 59.73 12.08 35.87
CA SER A 105 60.98 12.80 36.23
C SER A 105 61.20 13.90 35.20
#